data_AF-A0A7W4EM23-F1
#
_entry.id   AF-A0A7W4EM23-F1
#
_cell.length_a   1.000
_cell.length_b   1.000
_cell.length_c   1.000
_cell.angle_alpha   90.00
_cell.angle_beta   90.00
_cell.angle_gamma   90.00
#
_symmetry.space_group_name_H-M   'P 1'
#
loop_
_entity.id
_entity.type
_entity.pdbx_description
1 polymer ?
#
loop_
_entity_poly.entity_id
_entity_poly.type
_entity_poly.pdbx_seq_one_letter_code
_entity_poly.pdbx_strand_id
1 'polypeptide(L)'
;QLSPYAFIEVAARAQKWVDQAISRNMYLETRDIDEYEKIYREAWRRGLKTTYYLHVKPRHQSEQTTVAANKAEKIQKENQRKVGFGFARKK
;
A
#
# COMPACT_ATOMS: atom_id res chain seq x y z
N GLN A 1 2.90 -3.16 -1.80
CA GLN A 1 2.48 -2.57 -3.09
C GLN A 1 3.21 -3.28 -4.21
N LEU A 2 2.56 -3.59 -5.33
CA LEU A 2 3.25 -4.08 -6.54
C LEU A 2 3.92 -2.92 -7.29
N SER A 3 5.01 -3.19 -8.00
CA SER A 3 5.71 -2.19 -8.79
C SER A 3 4.78 -1.49 -9.80
N PRO A 4 4.82 -0.15 -9.94
CA PRO A 4 4.02 0.55 -10.93
C PRO A 4 4.32 0.10 -12.37
N TYR A 5 5.56 -0.31 -12.63
CA TYR A 5 6.01 -0.81 -13.92
C TYR A 5 5.34 -2.14 -14.31
N ALA A 6 4.97 -2.98 -13.33
CA ALA A 6 4.26 -4.23 -13.61
C ALA A 6 2.85 -3.96 -14.16
N PHE A 7 2.14 -2.99 -13.60
CA PHE A 7 0.84 -2.58 -14.12
C PHE A 7 0.93 -1.97 -15.53
N ILE A 8 1.98 -1.15 -15.76
CA ILE A 8 2.27 -0.59 -17.08
C ILE A 8 2.52 -1.69 -18.10
N GLU A 9 3.33 -2.70 -17.74
CA GLU A 9 3.68 -3.79 -18.65
C GLU A 9 2.46 -4.60 -19.07
N VAL A 10 1.62 -5.00 -18.11
CA VAL A 10 0.41 -5.78 -18.41
C VAL A 10 -0.53 -4.99 -19.31
N ALA A 11 -0.77 -3.72 -18.97
CA ALA A 11 -1.68 -2.86 -19.74
C ALA A 11 -1.13 -2.57 -21.15
N ALA A 12 0.18 -2.33 -21.30
CA ALA A 12 0.82 -2.13 -22.59
C ALA A 12 0.74 -3.38 -23.49
N ARG A 13 0.93 -4.58 -22.91
CA ARG A 13 0.79 -5.84 -23.67
C ARG A 13 -0.64 -6.06 -24.15
N ALA A 14 -1.64 -5.74 -23.31
CA ALA A 14 -3.05 -5.81 -23.67
C ALA A 14 -3.43 -4.76 -24.73
N GLN A 15 -2.85 -3.55 -24.66
CA GLN A 15 -3.15 -2.41 -25.55
C GLN A 15 -2.95 -2.74 -27.04
N LYS A 16 -2.10 -3.72 -27.38
CA LYS A 16 -1.91 -4.21 -28.76
C LYS A 16 -3.18 -4.79 -29.39
N TRP A 17 -4.08 -5.31 -28.56
CA TRP A 17 -5.33 -5.95 -28.97
C TRP A 17 -6.57 -5.10 -28.69
N VAL A 18 -6.36 -3.85 -28.25
CA VAL A 18 -7.43 -2.88 -28.00
C VAL A 18 -7.33 -1.79 -29.07
N ASP A 19 -8.37 -1.70 -29.88
CA ASP A 19 -8.52 -0.74 -30.98
C ASP A 19 -8.47 0.72 -30.46
N GLN A 20 -9.16 1.01 -29.36
CA GLN A 20 -9.15 2.29 -28.67
C GLN A 20 -8.11 2.29 -27.54
N ALA A 21 -8.49 2.49 -26.29
CA ALA A 21 -7.57 2.61 -25.15
C ALA A 21 -8.12 1.91 -23.90
N ILE A 22 -7.25 1.71 -22.90
CA ILE A 22 -7.60 1.10 -21.61
C ILE A 22 -7.44 2.16 -20.52
N SER A 23 -8.52 2.49 -19.80
CA SER A 23 -8.48 3.44 -18.67
C SER A 23 -7.64 2.91 -17.50
N ARG A 24 -6.35 3.26 -17.48
CA ARG A 24 -5.40 2.66 -16.54
C ARG A 24 -5.16 3.49 -15.27
N ASN A 25 -5.71 3.07 -14.12
CA ASN A 25 -5.53 3.74 -12.81
C ASN A 25 -4.15 3.49 -12.15
N MET A 26 -3.27 4.49 -12.06
CA MET A 26 -1.97 4.46 -11.38
C MET A 26 -2.07 4.34 -9.86
N TYR A 27 -1.23 3.50 -9.24
CA TYR A 27 -1.14 3.33 -7.79
C TYR A 27 0.33 3.44 -7.35
N LEU A 28 0.68 4.54 -6.69
CA LEU A 28 2.05 4.86 -6.28
C LEU A 28 2.16 4.97 -4.75
N GLU A 29 3.30 4.55 -4.20
CA GLU A 29 3.64 4.80 -2.79
C GLU A 29 4.50 6.05 -2.62
N THR A 30 5.40 6.29 -3.58
CA THR A 30 6.24 7.48 -3.63
C THR A 30 5.41 8.75 -3.84
N ARG A 31 5.97 9.88 -3.42
CA ARG A 31 5.52 11.24 -3.73
C ARG A 31 6.58 12.06 -4.46
N ASP A 32 7.69 11.43 -4.80
CA ASP A 32 8.77 12.06 -5.53
C ASP A 32 8.33 12.29 -6.97
N ILE A 33 8.34 13.55 -7.40
CA ILE A 33 7.94 13.96 -8.74
C ILE A 33 8.92 13.42 -9.78
N ASP A 34 10.21 13.31 -9.45
CA ASP A 34 11.21 12.75 -10.36
C ASP A 34 10.95 11.26 -10.61
N GLU A 35 10.43 10.55 -9.61
CA GLU A 35 10.02 9.15 -9.75
C GLU A 35 8.74 9.03 -10.57
N TYR A 36 7.76 9.93 -10.36
CA TYR A 36 6.56 9.98 -11.19
C TYR A 36 6.92 10.16 -12.65
N GLU A 37 7.80 11.12 -12.95
CA GLU A 37 8.23 11.42 -14.30
C GLU A 37 8.80 10.16 -14.98
N LYS A 38 9.68 9.43 -14.29
CA LYS A 38 10.26 8.17 -14.80
C LYS A 38 9.18 7.11 -15.08
N ILE A 39 8.22 6.95 -14.18
CA ILE A 39 7.11 6.00 -14.31
C ILE A 39 6.22 6.35 -15.51
N TYR A 40 5.82 7.61 -15.65
CA TYR A 40 4.96 8.07 -16.75
C TYR A 40 5.71 8.05 -18.09
N ARG A 41 7.01 8.40 -18.11
CA ARG A 41 7.84 8.24 -19.31
C ARG A 41 7.92 6.77 -19.74
N GLU A 42 8.00 5.83 -18.80
CA GLU A 42 7.99 4.40 -19.14
C GLU A 42 6.63 3.95 -19.69
N ALA A 43 5.52 4.43 -19.14
CA ALA A 43 4.20 4.17 -19.71
C ALA A 43 4.10 4.62 -21.17
N TRP A 44 4.61 5.81 -21.48
CA TRP A 44 4.71 6.33 -22.85
C TRP A 44 5.60 5.46 -23.73
N ARG A 45 6.82 5.12 -23.28
CA ARG A 45 7.76 4.26 -24.03
C ARG A 45 7.18 2.88 -24.36
N ARG A 46 6.33 2.33 -23.49
CA ARG A 46 5.67 1.04 -23.72
C ARG A 46 4.43 1.11 -24.60
N GLY A 47 4.02 2.31 -25.04
CA GLY A 47 2.89 2.48 -25.95
C GLY A 47 1.52 2.42 -25.28
N LEU A 48 1.43 2.72 -23.97
CA LEU A 48 0.14 2.96 -23.34
C LEU A 48 -0.50 4.23 -23.93
N LYS A 49 -1.78 4.13 -24.29
CA LYS A 49 -2.52 5.27 -24.85
C LYS A 49 -3.08 6.18 -23.77
N THR A 50 -3.48 5.64 -22.61
CA THR A 50 -4.07 6.42 -21.52
C THR A 50 -3.61 5.94 -20.14
N THR A 51 -3.53 6.88 -19.21
CA THR A 51 -3.52 6.66 -17.77
C THR A 51 -4.67 7.46 -17.18
N TYR A 52 -5.40 6.91 -16.22
CA TYR A 52 -6.61 7.52 -15.69
C TYR A 52 -6.34 8.23 -14.35
N TYR A 53 -6.73 7.66 -13.21
CA TYR A 53 -6.43 8.26 -11.92
C TYR A 53 -5.03 7.92 -11.41
N LEU A 54 -4.44 8.83 -10.64
CA LEU A 54 -3.29 8.55 -9.80
C LEU A 54 -3.75 8.44 -8.34
N HIS A 55 -3.68 7.23 -7.80
CA HIS A 55 -3.88 6.94 -6.39
C HIS A 55 -2.51 6.90 -5.71
N VAL A 56 -2.31 7.76 -4.72
CA VAL A 56 -1.08 7.79 -3.94
C VAL A 56 -1.40 7.37 -2.51
N LYS A 57 -0.63 6.43 -1.97
CA LYS A 57 -0.78 5.99 -0.58
C LYS A 57 -0.78 7.20 0.37
N PRO A 58 -1.65 7.30 1.40
CA PRO A 58 -1.64 8.44 2.31
C PRO A 58 -0.29 8.62 3.04
N ARG A 59 0.12 9.88 3.32
CA ARG A 59 1.35 10.20 4.07
C ARG A 59 1.26 9.77 5.54
N HIS A 60 0.05 9.84 6.09
CA HIS A 60 -0.25 9.41 7.44
C HIS A 60 -1.36 8.35 7.38
N GLN A 61 -1.22 7.31 8.19
CA GLN A 61 -2.23 6.27 8.36
C GLN A 61 -2.85 6.47 9.73
N SER A 62 -4.15 6.70 9.77
CA SER A 62 -4.90 6.54 11.01
C SER A 62 -5.12 5.05 11.23
N GLU A 63 -5.03 4.62 12.49
CA GLU A 63 -5.45 3.28 12.87
C GLU A 63 -6.97 3.20 12.71
N GLN A 64 -7.45 2.18 11.99
CA GLN A 64 -8.88 1.99 11.80
C GLN A 64 -9.52 1.60 13.14
N THR A 65 -10.50 2.38 13.60
CA THR A 65 -11.28 2.03 14.80
C THR A 65 -12.28 0.93 14.45
N THR A 66 -12.05 -0.28 14.96
CA THR A 66 -12.99 -1.42 14.87
C THR A 66 -13.80 -1.55 16.16
N VAL A 67 -15.04 -2.06 16.07
CA VAL A 67 -15.94 -2.26 17.23
C VAL A 67 -15.29 -3.16 18.29
N ALA A 68 -14.57 -4.20 17.86
CA ALA A 68 -13.63 -4.92 18.71
C ALA A 68 -12.31 -4.14 18.74
N ALA A 69 -12.12 -3.29 19.75
CA ALA A 69 -10.86 -2.60 19.95
C ALA A 69 -9.80 -3.61 20.44
N ASN A 70 -9.05 -4.19 19.51
CA ASN A 70 -7.91 -5.08 19.79
C ASN A 70 -6.89 -4.49 20.79
N LYS A 71 -6.91 -3.16 21.01
CA LYS A 71 -6.12 -2.49 22.04
C LYS A 71 -6.47 -2.96 23.45
N ALA A 72 -7.75 -3.12 23.79
CA ALA A 72 -8.14 -3.57 25.13
C ALA A 72 -7.67 -5.02 25.38
N GLU A 73 -7.78 -5.89 24.38
CA GLU A 73 -7.30 -7.27 24.44
C GLU A 73 -5.76 -7.36 24.49
N LYS A 74 -5.05 -6.54 23.71
CA LYS A 74 -3.57 -6.44 23.79
C LYS A 74 -3.11 -5.94 25.15
N ILE A 75 -3.74 -4.89 25.68
CA ILE A 75 -3.46 -4.35 27.02
C ILE A 75 -3.74 -5.40 28.10
N GLN A 76 -4.84 -6.16 28.00
CA GLN A 76 -5.12 -7.26 28.93
C GLN A 76 -4.07 -8.37 28.85
N LYS A 77 -3.65 -8.80 27.64
CA LYS A 77 -2.59 -9.80 27.48
C LYS A 77 -1.23 -9.33 27.99
N GLU A 78 -0.88 -8.06 27.81
CA GLU A 78 0.34 -7.47 28.37
C GLU A 78 0.29 -7.36 29.89
N ASN A 79 -0.85 -6.99 30.47
CA ASN A 79 -1.04 -6.95 31.91
C ASN A 79 -1.07 -8.35 32.56
N GLN A 80 -1.64 -9.35 31.89
CA GLN A 80 -1.57 -10.76 32.33
C GLN A 80 -0.13 -11.27 32.42
N ARG A 81 0.78 -10.81 31.55
CA ARG A 81 2.21 -11.13 31.63
C ARG A 81 2.94 -10.43 32.79
N LYS A 82 2.39 -9.35 33.35
CA LYS A 82 2.99 -8.60 34.47
C LYS A 82 2.49 -9.05 35.85
N VAL A 83 1.54 -9.98 35.94
CA VAL A 83 1.08 -10.56 37.23
C VAL A 83 2.04 -11.65 37.72
N GLY A 84 3.30 -11.29 37.85
CA GLY A 84 4.37 -12.10 38.43
C GLY A 84 5.01 -11.33 39.57
N PHE A 85 4.23 -10.85 40.54
CA PHE A 85 4.79 -10.42 41.82
C PHE A 85 5.30 -11.68 42.53
N GLY A 86 6.59 -11.96 42.30
CA GLY A 86 7.32 -12.99 43.04
C GLY A 86 7.37 -12.61 44.51
N PHE A 87 6.45 -13.16 45.30
CA PHE A 87 6.68 -13.35 46.72
C PHE A 87 7.76 -14.42 46.85
N ALA A 88 9.03 -13.98 46.89
CA ALA A 88 10.13 -14.81 47.31
C ALA A 88 9.86 -15.27 48.75
N ARG A 89 9.46 -16.54 48.93
CA ARG A 89 9.46 -17.19 50.24
C ARG A 89 10.89 -17.21 50.75
N LYS A 90 11.19 -16.42 51.78
CA LYS A 90 12.42 -16.53 52.55
C LYS A 90 12.34 -17.80 53.41
N LYS A 91 13.34 -18.66 53.28
CA LYS A 91 13.60 -19.79 54.19
C LYS A 91 14.08 -19.27 55.54
#